data_AF-A0A2U2N7T7-F1
#
_entry.id   AF-A0A2U2N7T7-F1
#
_cell.length_a   1.000
_cell.length_b   1.000
_cell.length_c   1.000
_cell.angle_alpha   90.00
_cell.angle_beta   90.00
_cell.angle_gamma   90.00
#
_symmetry.space_group_name_H-M   'P 1'
#
loop_
_entity.id
_entity.type
_entity.pdbx_description
1 polymer ?
#
loop_
_entity_poly.entity_id
_entity_poly.type
_entity_poly.pdbx_seq_one_letter_code
_entity_poly.pdbx_strand_id
1 'polypeptide(L)'
;MTSNTPIYGIPYPDSTDLVSEAPAQLKTFANGVESALNLVDKRATVAGATPVIATTKSALDAQTGVTGQTGYVYSDSLYYNRGAYYWNGTKWVRATTDISNHFFTANSTNWNRNWFKAEIIGDRVFVDTEVKKVTYASGGTTDWATEKLLTFPSAIAPANYMVFPAISNPSDGTMWTWAASVETGGNFNLVKLKGASNLAVGGLVRVSCSWQIKG
;
A
#
# COMPACT_ATOMS: atom_id res chain seq x y z
N MET A 1 -38.63 28.49 21.10
CA MET A 1 -37.30 28.19 20.51
C MET A 1 -36.68 29.50 20.12
N THR A 2 -35.96 30.08 21.07
CA THR A 2 -35.38 31.43 20.97
C THR A 2 -33.87 31.41 20.69
N SER A 3 -33.23 30.25 20.85
CA SER A 3 -31.80 30.09 20.63
C SER A 3 -31.50 29.30 19.35
N ASN A 4 -30.40 29.69 18.70
CA ASN A 4 -29.90 29.07 17.49
C ASN A 4 -28.41 28.74 17.66
N THR A 5 -27.95 27.73 16.93
CA THR A 5 -26.52 27.43 16.82
C THR A 5 -25.81 28.49 15.95
N PRO A 6 -24.53 28.80 16.19
CA PRO A 6 -23.85 29.97 15.63
C PRO A 6 -23.53 29.93 14.13
N ILE A 7 -23.41 28.76 13.50
CA ILE A 7 -22.96 28.59 12.10
C ILE A 7 -24.13 28.40 11.14
N TYR A 8 -25.03 27.45 11.43
CA TYR A 8 -26.15 27.09 10.55
C TYR A 8 -27.51 27.48 11.12
N GLY A 9 -27.55 28.10 12.29
CA GLY A 9 -28.78 28.64 12.85
C GLY A 9 -29.80 27.56 13.25
N ILE A 10 -29.37 26.37 13.65
CA ILE A 10 -30.25 25.27 14.04
C ILE A 10 -30.98 25.66 15.34
N PRO A 11 -32.32 25.72 15.34
CA PRO A 11 -33.07 26.15 16.51
C PRO A 11 -33.04 25.09 17.62
N TYR A 12 -32.91 25.53 18.86
CA TYR A 12 -33.06 24.69 20.05
C TYR A 12 -33.73 25.46 21.19
N PRO A 13 -34.46 24.78 22.11
CA PRO A 13 -35.04 25.42 23.27
C PRO A 13 -33.98 25.77 24.32
N ASP A 14 -34.08 26.94 24.93
CA ASP A 14 -33.19 27.40 26.00
C ASP A 14 -33.94 27.59 27.34
N SER A 15 -33.24 28.08 28.37
CA SER A 15 -33.81 28.28 29.72
C SER A 15 -34.87 29.37 29.81
N THR A 16 -35.08 30.15 28.74
CA THR A 16 -36.14 31.17 28.64
C THR A 16 -37.41 30.63 27.97
N ASP A 17 -37.34 29.44 27.36
CA ASP A 17 -38.50 28.75 26.81
C ASP A 17 -39.30 28.04 27.92
N LEU A 18 -40.64 27.95 27.76
CA LEU A 18 -41.59 27.35 28.73
C LEU A 18 -41.45 25.82 28.91
N VAL A 19 -40.36 25.21 28.46
CA VAL A 19 -40.15 23.76 28.44
C VAL A 19 -39.23 23.38 29.59
N SER A 20 -39.78 22.74 30.62
CA SER A 20 -39.14 22.64 31.94
C SER A 20 -38.02 21.60 32.07
N GLU A 21 -37.86 20.62 31.16
CA GLU A 21 -36.98 19.45 31.45
C GLU A 21 -36.11 18.92 30.28
N ALA A 22 -36.37 19.28 29.02
CA ALA A 22 -35.56 18.87 27.85
C ALA A 22 -34.48 19.86 27.30
N PRO A 23 -34.25 21.09 27.80
CA PRO A 23 -33.40 22.09 27.11
C PRO A 23 -31.96 21.65 26.84
N ALA A 24 -31.31 21.00 27.81
CA ALA A 24 -29.88 20.70 27.73
C ALA A 24 -29.53 19.62 26.70
N GLN A 25 -30.38 18.60 26.57
CA GLN A 25 -30.18 17.49 25.65
C GLN A 25 -30.43 17.93 24.21
N LEU A 26 -31.46 18.75 23.99
CA LEU A 26 -31.79 19.30 22.67
C LEU A 26 -30.74 20.33 22.21
N LYS A 27 -30.21 21.15 23.11
CA LYS A 27 -29.04 22.01 22.84
C LYS A 27 -27.80 21.20 22.45
N THR A 28 -27.50 20.14 23.20
CA THR A 28 -26.38 19.24 22.88
C THR A 28 -26.56 18.58 21.52
N PHE A 29 -27.77 18.11 21.21
CA PHE A 29 -28.08 17.53 19.90
C PHE A 29 -27.91 18.55 18.77
N ALA A 30 -28.49 19.76 18.90
CA ALA A 30 -28.36 20.82 17.89
C ALA A 30 -26.88 21.19 17.63
N ASN A 31 -26.09 21.35 18.70
CA ASN A 31 -24.64 21.59 18.58
C ASN A 31 -23.89 20.42 17.94
N GLY A 32 -24.31 19.17 18.22
CA GLY A 32 -23.76 17.97 17.60
C GLY A 32 -24.04 17.90 16.10
N VAL A 33 -25.28 18.19 15.69
CA VAL A 33 -25.67 18.28 14.28
C VAL A 33 -24.91 19.40 13.57
N GLU A 34 -24.80 20.58 14.16
CA GLU A 34 -24.02 21.69 13.60
C GLU A 34 -22.55 21.32 13.43
N SER A 35 -21.96 20.65 14.42
CA SER A 35 -20.56 20.20 14.35
C SER A 35 -20.36 19.19 13.21
N ALA A 36 -21.32 18.27 13.02
CA ALA A 36 -21.29 17.31 11.92
C ALA A 36 -21.46 18.00 10.55
N LEU A 37 -22.37 18.96 10.43
CA LEU A 37 -22.57 19.75 9.21
C LEU A 37 -21.34 20.59 8.88
N ASN A 38 -20.73 21.23 9.87
CA ASN A 38 -19.50 22.02 9.69
C ASN A 38 -18.33 21.13 9.23
N LEU A 39 -18.26 19.90 9.72
CA LEU A 39 -17.27 18.93 9.25
C LEU A 39 -17.50 18.55 7.78
N VAL A 40 -18.75 18.32 7.38
CA VAL A 40 -19.13 18.01 5.99
C VAL A 40 -18.85 19.20 5.08
N ASP A 41 -19.21 20.41 5.49
CA ASP A 41 -19.05 21.64 4.71
C ASP A 41 -17.57 22.01 4.54
N LYS A 42 -16.75 21.85 5.58
CA LYS A 42 -15.28 22.01 5.46
C LYS A 42 -14.66 21.04 4.44
N ARG A 43 -15.19 19.83 4.29
CA ARG A 43 -14.80 18.89 3.22
C ARG A 43 -15.30 19.33 1.84
N ALA A 44 -16.43 20.05 1.79
CA ALA A 44 -17.04 20.57 0.56
C ALA A 44 -16.48 21.92 0.09
N THR A 45 -15.66 22.61 0.89
CA THR A 45 -14.93 23.80 0.41
C THR A 45 -13.96 23.42 -0.71
N VAL A 46 -13.74 24.32 -1.68
CA VAL A 46 -12.74 24.13 -2.75
C VAL A 46 -11.36 23.76 -2.17
N ALA A 47 -11.01 24.30 -1.00
CA ALA A 47 -9.76 23.99 -0.30
C ALA A 47 -9.68 22.53 0.22
N GLY A 48 -10.79 21.94 0.65
CA GLY A 48 -10.86 20.53 1.07
C GLY A 48 -11.05 19.54 -0.10
N ALA A 49 -11.60 20.01 -1.23
CA ALA A 49 -11.84 19.22 -2.43
C ALA A 49 -10.66 19.22 -3.42
N THR A 50 -9.83 20.26 -3.42
CA THR A 50 -8.69 20.37 -4.35
C THR A 50 -7.55 19.46 -3.90
N PRO A 51 -7.02 18.59 -4.78
CA PRO A 51 -5.86 17.79 -4.47
C PRO A 51 -4.63 18.66 -4.16
N VAL A 52 -3.88 18.31 -3.13
CA VAL A 52 -2.60 18.95 -2.82
C VAL A 52 -1.53 18.39 -3.77
N ILE A 53 -1.02 19.22 -4.68
CA ILE A 53 0.00 18.81 -5.64
C ILE A 53 1.39 19.20 -5.13
N ALA A 54 2.32 18.25 -5.16
CA ALA A 54 3.71 18.47 -4.75
C ALA A 54 4.68 17.84 -5.74
N THR A 55 5.87 18.45 -5.86
CA THR A 55 6.95 17.90 -6.68
C THR A 55 7.59 16.67 -6.05
N THR A 56 7.75 16.66 -4.73
CA THR A 56 8.38 15.57 -3.96
C THR A 56 7.52 15.15 -2.78
N LYS A 57 7.77 13.96 -2.23
CA LYS A 57 7.11 13.50 -1.01
C LYS A 57 7.42 14.38 0.18
N SER A 58 8.66 14.84 0.30
CA SER A 58 9.05 15.81 1.33
C SER A 58 8.26 17.12 1.24
N ALA A 59 8.06 17.64 0.02
CA ALA A 59 7.25 18.85 -0.20
C ALA A 59 5.75 18.63 0.09
N LEU A 60 5.23 17.42 -0.10
CA LEU A 60 3.88 17.07 0.33
C LEU A 60 3.80 16.99 1.87
N ASP A 61 4.77 16.35 2.52
CA ASP A 61 4.84 16.19 3.97
C ASP A 61 4.98 17.49 4.74
N ALA A 62 5.56 18.52 4.13
CA ALA A 62 5.62 19.88 4.68
C ALA A 62 4.26 20.58 4.70
N GLN A 63 3.25 20.04 4.02
CA GLN A 63 1.89 20.60 3.93
C GLN A 63 0.93 19.83 4.83
N THR A 64 -0.05 20.54 5.38
CA THR A 64 -1.18 19.93 6.10
C THR A 64 -2.38 19.79 5.18
N GLY A 65 -3.27 18.85 5.47
CA GLY A 65 -4.51 18.64 4.72
C GLY A 65 -5.74 18.51 5.63
N VAL A 66 -6.91 18.46 5.01
CA VAL A 66 -8.16 18.06 5.66
C VAL A 66 -8.26 16.54 5.65
N THR A 67 -8.77 15.90 6.71
CA THR A 67 -8.91 14.43 6.75
C THR A 67 -9.71 13.91 5.55
N GLY A 68 -9.10 13.02 4.77
CA GLY A 68 -9.65 12.47 3.53
C GLY A 68 -9.26 13.23 2.26
N GLN A 69 -8.59 14.38 2.38
CA GLN A 69 -8.11 15.16 1.22
C GLN A 69 -7.04 14.38 0.45
N THR A 70 -7.14 14.40 -0.87
CA THR A 70 -6.17 13.77 -1.77
C THR A 70 -4.94 14.65 -1.94
N GLY A 71 -3.77 14.01 -2.04
CA GLY A 71 -2.52 14.63 -2.45
C GLY A 71 -1.91 13.86 -3.63
N TYR A 72 -1.03 14.50 -4.40
CA TYR A 72 -0.36 13.85 -5.52
C TYR A 72 1.08 14.34 -5.66
N VAL A 73 2.02 13.39 -5.73
CA VAL A 73 3.45 13.64 -5.96
C VAL A 73 3.83 13.21 -7.37
N TYR A 74 4.35 14.12 -8.20
CA TYR A 74 4.55 13.84 -9.62
C TYR A 74 6.01 13.77 -10.09
N SER A 75 6.97 14.39 -9.39
CA SER A 75 8.35 14.53 -9.88
C SER A 75 9.44 14.09 -8.89
N ASP A 76 9.11 13.29 -7.88
CA ASP A 76 10.09 12.81 -6.89
C ASP A 76 11.17 11.97 -7.58
N SER A 77 12.44 12.10 -7.20
CA SER A 77 13.51 11.30 -7.79
C SER A 77 13.36 9.81 -7.49
N LEU A 78 12.76 9.48 -6.34
CA LEU A 78 12.41 8.12 -5.96
C LEU A 78 11.04 7.79 -6.54
N TYR A 79 11.00 6.92 -7.55
CA TYR A 79 9.76 6.61 -8.26
C TYR A 79 8.66 6.07 -7.31
N TYR A 80 9.03 5.26 -6.32
CA TYR A 80 8.10 4.72 -5.32
C TYR A 80 7.52 5.81 -4.40
N ASN A 81 7.98 7.06 -4.45
CA ASN A 81 7.39 8.20 -3.76
C ASN A 81 6.34 8.94 -4.60
N ARG A 82 6.22 8.65 -5.89
CA ARG A 82 5.25 9.28 -6.78
C ARG A 82 3.86 8.66 -6.61
N GLY A 83 2.84 9.37 -7.06
CA GLY A 83 1.46 8.91 -7.08
C GLY A 83 0.58 9.56 -6.03
N ALA A 84 -0.55 8.91 -5.76
CA ALA A 84 -1.63 9.45 -4.94
C ALA A 84 -1.40 9.20 -3.45
N TYR A 85 -1.80 10.18 -2.65
CA TYR A 85 -1.79 10.17 -1.18
C TYR A 85 -3.14 10.66 -0.66
N TYR A 86 -3.40 10.39 0.61
CA TYR A 86 -4.52 10.99 1.33
C TYR A 86 -4.06 11.44 2.73
N TRP A 87 -4.63 12.54 3.22
CA TRP A 87 -4.39 12.99 4.57
C TRP A 87 -5.24 12.18 5.55
N ASN A 88 -4.60 11.47 6.49
CA ASN A 88 -5.32 10.64 7.47
C ASN A 88 -5.73 11.41 8.74
N GLY A 89 -5.48 12.72 8.80
CA GLY A 89 -5.66 13.56 9.99
C GLY A 89 -4.35 13.94 10.68
N THR A 90 -3.24 13.25 10.38
CA THR A 90 -1.93 13.49 11.00
C THR A 90 -0.79 13.55 10.00
N LYS A 91 -0.86 12.76 8.91
CA LYS A 91 0.16 12.72 7.86
C LYS A 91 -0.44 12.32 6.51
N TRP A 92 0.33 12.56 5.45
CA TRP A 92 0.04 12.02 4.13
C TRP A 92 0.39 10.53 4.08
N VAL A 93 -0.62 9.71 3.83
CA VAL A 93 -0.50 8.27 3.66
C VAL A 93 -0.64 7.95 2.18
N ARG A 94 0.20 7.05 1.67
CA ARG A 94 0.14 6.62 0.27
C ARG A 94 -1.18 5.90 0.02
N ALA A 95 -1.91 6.30 -1.02
CA ALA A 95 -3.08 5.56 -1.47
C ALA A 95 -2.64 4.33 -2.26
N THR A 96 -1.98 4.56 -3.40
CA THR A 96 -1.42 3.50 -4.25
C THR A 96 -0.28 4.05 -5.11
N THR A 97 0.72 3.19 -5.35
CA THR A 97 1.75 3.40 -6.37
C THR A 97 2.03 2.08 -7.09
N ASP A 98 1.75 2.01 -8.40
CA ASP A 98 2.20 0.89 -9.26
C ASP A 98 3.71 0.97 -9.43
N ILE A 99 4.41 -0.13 -9.16
CA ILE A 99 5.88 -0.25 -9.27
C ILE A 99 6.31 -1.40 -10.19
N SER A 100 5.37 -1.97 -10.97
CA SER A 100 5.56 -3.20 -11.75
C SER A 100 6.71 -3.14 -12.76
N ASN A 101 6.97 -1.95 -13.32
CA ASN A 101 7.98 -1.76 -14.37
C ASN A 101 9.30 -1.14 -13.89
N HIS A 102 9.47 -0.92 -12.59
CA HIS A 102 10.58 -0.10 -12.08
C HIS A 102 11.71 -0.90 -11.44
N PHE A 103 11.47 -2.16 -11.09
CA PHE A 103 12.44 -2.96 -10.32
C PHE A 103 12.79 -4.31 -10.95
N PHE A 104 12.08 -4.73 -12.00
CA PHE A 104 12.42 -5.96 -12.71
C PHE A 104 13.56 -5.70 -13.69
N THR A 105 14.79 -5.67 -13.18
CA THR A 105 15.98 -5.92 -14.01
C THR A 105 16.21 -7.42 -13.95
N ALA A 106 16.12 -8.12 -15.08
CA ALA A 106 16.32 -9.57 -15.18
C ALA A 106 17.76 -9.93 -14.78
N ASN A 107 18.01 -10.05 -13.48
CA ASN A 107 19.34 -10.32 -12.93
C ASN A 107 19.61 -11.82 -12.81
N SER A 108 18.74 -12.67 -13.38
CA SER A 108 18.89 -14.12 -13.35
C SER A 108 19.13 -14.67 -14.75
N THR A 109 20.23 -15.42 -14.91
CA THR A 109 20.48 -16.24 -16.09
C THR A 109 19.59 -17.48 -16.14
N ASN A 110 18.90 -17.80 -15.05
CA ASN A 110 18.11 -19.02 -14.90
C ASN A 110 16.61 -18.80 -15.04
N TRP A 111 16.13 -17.56 -14.90
CA TRP A 111 14.71 -17.23 -14.86
C TRP A 111 14.39 -16.01 -15.72
N ASN A 112 13.36 -16.15 -16.55
CA ASN A 112 12.73 -15.03 -17.24
C ASN A 112 11.42 -14.65 -16.56
N ARG A 113 11.10 -13.35 -16.58
CA ARG A 113 9.75 -12.89 -16.25
C ARG A 113 8.75 -13.47 -17.24
N ASN A 114 7.72 -14.14 -16.74
CA ASN A 114 6.52 -14.41 -17.52
C ASN A 114 5.45 -13.34 -17.24
N TRP A 115 5.24 -13.05 -15.96
CA TRP A 115 4.31 -12.02 -15.47
C TRP A 115 4.87 -11.34 -14.22
N PHE A 116 4.63 -10.04 -14.06
CA PHE A 116 4.99 -9.32 -12.84
C PHE A 116 4.05 -8.14 -12.63
N LYS A 117 3.48 -8.07 -11.43
CA LYS A 117 2.74 -6.93 -10.93
C LYS A 117 3.21 -6.63 -9.51
N ALA A 118 3.48 -5.37 -9.24
CA ALA A 118 3.82 -4.93 -7.90
C ALA A 118 3.24 -3.55 -7.61
N GLU A 119 2.75 -3.36 -6.39
CA GLU A 119 2.05 -2.16 -5.96
C GLU A 119 2.37 -1.86 -4.50
N ILE A 120 2.41 -0.58 -4.14
CA ILE A 120 2.49 -0.13 -2.75
C ILE A 120 1.15 0.48 -2.36
N ILE A 121 0.52 -0.06 -1.33
CA ILE A 121 -0.74 0.45 -0.77
C ILE A 121 -0.48 0.79 0.70
N GLY A 122 -0.63 2.06 1.08
CA GLY A 122 -0.24 2.52 2.40
C GLY A 122 1.24 2.26 2.69
N ASP A 123 1.50 1.45 3.71
CA ASP A 123 2.82 1.02 4.15
C ASP A 123 3.14 -0.43 3.75
N ARG A 124 2.41 -1.02 2.79
CA ARG A 124 2.57 -2.42 2.39
C ARG A 124 2.90 -2.53 0.91
N VAL A 125 3.87 -3.39 0.60
CA VAL A 125 4.18 -3.80 -0.77
C VAL A 125 3.42 -5.08 -1.07
N PHE A 126 2.81 -5.15 -2.24
CA PHE A 126 2.16 -6.31 -2.82
C PHE A 126 2.91 -6.70 -4.09
N VAL A 127 3.20 -7.99 -4.24
CA VAL A 127 3.86 -8.54 -5.42
C VAL A 127 3.13 -9.78 -5.85
N ASP A 128 2.79 -9.84 -7.13
CA ASP A 128 2.31 -11.03 -7.80
C ASP A 128 3.15 -11.26 -9.06
N THR A 129 3.85 -12.38 -9.11
CA THR A 129 4.78 -12.66 -10.21
C THR A 129 4.77 -14.11 -10.60
N GLU A 130 4.97 -14.34 -11.89
CA GLU A 130 5.27 -15.64 -12.46
C GLU A 130 6.58 -15.57 -13.23
N VAL A 131 7.47 -16.50 -12.93
CA VAL A 131 8.76 -16.64 -13.61
C VAL A 131 8.88 -18.00 -14.26
N LYS A 132 9.56 -18.03 -15.41
CA LYS A 132 9.78 -19.20 -16.23
C LYS A 132 11.24 -19.62 -16.17
N LYS A 133 11.51 -20.89 -15.88
CA LYS A 133 12.88 -21.42 -15.91
C LYS A 133 13.39 -21.44 -17.35
N VAL A 134 14.58 -20.88 -17.61
CA VAL A 134 15.18 -20.82 -18.95
C VAL A 134 16.48 -21.59 -19.08
N THR A 135 17.22 -21.74 -17.99
CA THR A 135 18.49 -22.47 -17.98
C THR A 135 18.48 -23.48 -16.84
N TYR A 136 19.01 -24.68 -17.09
CA TYR A 136 19.37 -25.59 -16.01
C TYR A 136 20.78 -25.27 -15.51
N ALA A 137 20.97 -25.17 -14.20
CA ALA A 137 22.30 -25.34 -13.64
C ALA A 137 22.77 -26.78 -13.92
N SER A 138 23.95 -26.96 -14.51
CA SER A 138 24.56 -28.28 -14.62
C SER A 138 24.77 -28.84 -13.21
N GLY A 139 24.11 -29.97 -12.90
CA GLY A 139 24.08 -30.56 -11.54
C GLY A 139 22.82 -30.27 -10.72
N GLY A 140 21.89 -29.46 -11.24
CA GLY A 140 20.65 -29.10 -10.55
C GLY A 140 20.85 -28.06 -9.45
N THR A 141 19.75 -27.51 -8.94
CA THR A 141 19.78 -26.57 -7.81
C THR A 141 19.84 -27.39 -6.51
N THR A 142 20.74 -27.07 -5.58
CA THR A 142 20.80 -27.75 -4.28
C THR A 142 19.61 -27.37 -3.40
N ASP A 143 19.22 -28.25 -2.47
CA ASP A 143 18.18 -27.95 -1.50
C ASP A 143 18.53 -26.68 -0.71
N TRP A 144 17.52 -25.84 -0.46
CA TRP A 144 17.64 -24.54 0.20
C TRP A 144 18.48 -23.48 -0.55
N ALA A 145 18.92 -23.75 -1.78
CA ALA A 145 19.58 -22.73 -2.57
C ALA A 145 18.61 -21.60 -2.93
N THR A 146 19.14 -20.38 -2.90
CA THR A 146 18.44 -19.17 -3.28
C THR A 146 18.90 -18.70 -4.65
N GLU A 147 17.96 -18.40 -5.53
CA GLU A 147 18.20 -17.84 -6.85
C GLU A 147 17.56 -16.45 -6.90
N LYS A 148 18.39 -15.41 -6.96
CA LYS A 148 17.92 -14.02 -6.98
C LYS A 148 17.14 -13.73 -8.28
N LEU A 149 15.94 -13.17 -8.13
CA LEU A 149 15.11 -12.70 -9.24
C LEU A 149 15.35 -11.22 -9.52
N LEU A 150 15.23 -10.39 -8.48
CA LEU A 150 15.34 -8.94 -8.56
C LEU A 150 15.71 -8.33 -7.20
N THR A 151 15.92 -7.02 -7.18
CA THR A 151 16.19 -6.28 -5.94
C THR A 151 15.25 -5.08 -5.87
N PHE A 152 14.37 -5.07 -4.86
CA PHE A 152 13.60 -3.89 -4.48
C PHE A 152 14.51 -2.86 -3.79
N PRO A 153 14.21 -1.55 -3.88
CA PRO A 153 14.88 -0.55 -3.08
C PRO A 153 14.80 -0.89 -1.59
N SER A 154 15.93 -0.76 -0.88
CA SER A 154 15.98 -1.06 0.56
C SER A 154 15.00 -0.21 1.38
N ALA A 155 14.58 0.94 0.88
CA ALA A 155 13.57 1.81 1.49
C ALA A 155 12.16 1.20 1.53
N ILE A 156 11.85 0.26 0.63
CA ILE A 156 10.56 -0.45 0.59
C ILE A 156 10.69 -1.93 0.94
N ALA A 157 11.87 -2.35 1.41
CA ALA A 157 12.13 -3.71 1.87
C ALA A 157 11.48 -3.95 3.26
N PRO A 158 11.21 -5.22 3.61
CA PRO A 158 10.70 -5.55 4.94
C PRO A 158 11.75 -5.37 6.02
N ALA A 159 11.29 -5.22 7.26
CA ALA A 159 12.16 -5.12 8.43
C ALA A 159 12.90 -6.43 8.74
N ASN A 160 12.34 -7.57 8.34
CA ASN A 160 12.88 -8.90 8.60
C ASN A 160 12.97 -9.71 7.30
N TYR A 161 13.84 -10.72 7.29
CA TYR A 161 13.82 -11.74 6.24
C TYR A 161 12.47 -12.48 6.26
N MET A 162 11.82 -12.59 5.11
CA MET A 162 10.52 -13.25 4.98
C MET A 162 10.58 -14.33 3.91
N VAL A 163 9.87 -15.43 4.14
CA VAL A 163 9.68 -16.53 3.18
C VAL A 163 8.19 -16.67 2.90
N PHE A 164 7.84 -16.80 1.62
CA PHE A 164 6.48 -16.95 1.14
C PHE A 164 6.34 -18.25 0.34
N PRO A 165 5.20 -18.95 0.46
CA PRO A 165 4.94 -20.10 -0.38
C PRO A 165 4.90 -19.68 -1.86
N ALA A 166 5.44 -20.53 -2.73
CA ALA A 166 5.31 -20.40 -4.17
C ALA A 166 4.61 -21.63 -4.74
N ILE A 167 3.88 -21.44 -5.83
CA ILE A 167 3.23 -22.51 -6.57
C ILE A 167 4.08 -22.77 -7.81
N SER A 168 4.62 -23.97 -7.92
CA SER A 168 5.29 -24.41 -9.14
C SER A 168 4.35 -25.25 -9.99
N ASN A 169 4.34 -24.97 -11.29
CA ASN A 169 3.73 -25.81 -12.30
C ASN A 169 4.85 -26.36 -13.19
N PRO A 170 5.43 -27.51 -12.84
CA PRO A 170 6.40 -28.14 -13.72
C PRO A 170 5.71 -28.67 -14.98
N SER A 171 6.46 -28.77 -16.08
CA SER A 171 5.98 -29.42 -17.29
C SER A 171 5.70 -30.93 -17.12
N ASP A 172 6.13 -31.53 -16.01
CA ASP A 172 6.01 -32.98 -15.71
C ASP A 172 4.89 -33.34 -14.71
N GLY A 173 4.14 -32.36 -14.19
CA GLY A 173 3.00 -32.57 -13.29
C GLY A 173 3.32 -32.68 -11.78
N THR A 174 4.57 -32.52 -11.33
CA THR A 174 4.95 -32.54 -9.90
C THR A 174 4.81 -31.19 -9.16
N MET A 175 3.66 -30.93 -8.54
CA MET A 175 3.47 -29.68 -7.78
C MET A 175 4.34 -29.64 -6.51
N TRP A 176 4.74 -28.43 -6.07
CA TRP A 176 5.38 -28.08 -4.77
C TRP A 176 6.92 -28.16 -4.68
N THR A 177 7.63 -27.22 -5.33
CA THR A 177 9.10 -27.25 -5.35
C THR A 177 9.81 -25.98 -4.87
N TRP A 178 9.10 -24.85 -4.74
CA TRP A 178 9.74 -23.56 -4.48
C TRP A 178 9.01 -22.73 -3.43
N ALA A 179 9.76 -21.84 -2.81
CA ALA A 179 9.27 -20.69 -2.06
C ALA A 179 9.88 -19.41 -2.67
N ALA A 180 9.39 -18.26 -2.25
CA ALA A 180 10.07 -16.99 -2.47
C ALA A 180 10.60 -16.45 -1.15
N SER A 181 11.68 -15.68 -1.20
CA SER A 181 12.14 -14.93 -0.04
C SER A 181 12.39 -13.48 -0.38
N VAL A 182 12.19 -12.61 0.58
CA VAL A 182 12.62 -11.21 0.51
C VAL A 182 13.55 -10.91 1.69
N GLU A 183 14.71 -10.37 1.36
CA GLU A 183 15.72 -9.95 2.35
C GLU A 183 15.46 -8.50 2.79
N THR A 184 16.04 -8.11 3.93
CA THR A 184 15.96 -6.73 4.46
C THR A 184 16.65 -5.70 3.55
N GLY A 185 17.56 -6.15 2.68
CA GLY A 185 18.17 -5.34 1.62
C GLY A 185 17.29 -5.20 0.37
N GLY A 186 16.16 -5.91 0.30
CA GLY A 186 15.22 -5.88 -0.83
C GLY A 186 15.47 -6.96 -1.89
N ASN A 187 16.48 -7.82 -1.75
CA ASN A 187 16.67 -8.96 -2.66
C ASN A 187 15.44 -9.87 -2.58
N PHE A 188 14.84 -10.11 -3.74
CA PHE A 188 13.72 -11.02 -3.91
C PHE A 188 14.22 -12.25 -4.67
N ASN A 189 14.12 -13.40 -4.03
CA ASN A 189 14.71 -14.66 -4.48
C ASN A 189 13.64 -15.74 -4.61
N LEU A 190 13.91 -16.73 -5.45
CA LEU A 190 13.31 -18.06 -5.32
C LEU A 190 14.17 -18.93 -4.42
N VAL A 191 13.54 -19.77 -3.62
CA VAL A 191 14.20 -20.72 -2.72
C VAL A 191 13.75 -22.12 -3.09
N LYS A 192 14.69 -23.02 -3.40
CA LYS A 192 14.37 -24.43 -3.61
C LYS A 192 14.09 -25.08 -2.26
N LEU A 193 12.92 -25.71 -2.10
CA LEU A 193 12.59 -26.41 -0.87
C LEU A 193 13.29 -27.77 -0.78
N LYS A 194 13.49 -28.27 0.44
CA LYS A 194 14.12 -29.57 0.67
C LYS A 194 13.34 -30.70 -0.01
N GLY A 195 14.04 -31.58 -0.72
CA GLY A 195 13.42 -32.72 -1.40
C GLY A 195 12.58 -32.36 -2.62
N ALA A 196 12.59 -31.08 -3.04
CA ALA A 196 11.95 -30.64 -4.26
C ALA A 196 12.65 -31.20 -5.50
N SER A 197 11.87 -31.68 -6.47
CA SER A 197 12.38 -31.99 -7.81
C SER A 197 12.94 -30.72 -8.48
N ASN A 198 13.95 -30.89 -9.33
CA ASN A 198 14.44 -29.77 -10.13
C ASN A 198 13.36 -29.38 -11.14
N LEU A 199 13.03 -28.09 -11.17
CA LEU A 199 12.07 -27.57 -12.14
C LEU A 199 12.66 -27.64 -13.54
N ALA A 200 11.88 -28.17 -14.48
CA ALA A 200 12.33 -28.28 -15.85
C ALA A 200 12.44 -26.92 -16.56
N VAL A 201 13.27 -26.82 -17.60
CA VAL A 201 13.25 -25.64 -18.49
C VAL A 201 11.86 -25.51 -19.10
N GLY A 202 11.29 -24.32 -19.01
CA GLY A 202 9.91 -24.04 -19.36
C GLY A 202 8.92 -24.13 -18.20
N GLY A 203 9.30 -24.74 -17.07
CA GLY A 203 8.49 -24.79 -15.86
C GLY A 203 8.27 -23.40 -15.27
N LEU A 204 7.12 -23.22 -14.62
CA LEU A 204 6.66 -21.94 -14.09
C LEU A 204 6.67 -21.97 -12.56
N VAL A 205 7.02 -20.84 -11.95
CA VAL A 205 6.84 -20.58 -10.52
C VAL A 205 6.06 -19.29 -10.37
N ARG A 206 4.94 -19.36 -9.66
CA ARG A 206 4.13 -18.20 -9.30
C ARG A 206 4.25 -17.90 -7.81
N VAL A 207 4.38 -16.64 -7.48
CA VAL A 207 4.49 -16.12 -6.12
C VAL A 207 3.55 -14.93 -6.00
N SER A 208 2.67 -14.99 -4.99
CA SER A 208 1.90 -13.83 -4.55
C SER A 208 2.25 -13.58 -3.09
N CYS A 209 2.81 -12.40 -2.80
CA CYS A 209 3.28 -12.07 -1.46
C CYS A 209 3.06 -10.59 -1.13
N SER A 210 3.08 -10.28 0.15
CA SER A 210 3.07 -8.90 0.62
C SER A 210 3.89 -8.75 1.88
N TRP A 211 4.43 -7.56 2.09
CA TRP A 211 5.16 -7.23 3.30
C TRP A 211 5.00 -5.76 3.67
N GLN A 212 5.10 -5.47 4.96
CA GLN A 212 5.12 -4.10 5.46
C GLN A 212 6.49 -3.49 5.20
N ILE A 213 6.51 -2.25 4.71
CA ILE A 213 7.69 -1.43 4.55
C ILE A 213 8.29 -1.16 5.94
N LYS A 214 9.61 -1.23 6.06
CA LYS A 214 10.30 -0.85 7.30
C LYS A 214 9.91 0.60 7.69
N GLY A 215 9.41 0.76 8.91
CA GLY A 215 9.05 2.07 9.48
C GLY A 215 10.26 2.96 9.73
#